data_AF-A0A2N9M3X8-F1
#
_entry.id   AF-A0A2N9M3X8-F1
#
_cell.length_a   1.000
_cell.length_b   1.000
_cell.length_c   1.000
_cell.angle_alpha   90.00
_cell.angle_beta   90.00
_cell.angle_gamma   90.00
#
_symmetry.space_group_name_H-M   'P 1'
#
loop_
_entity.id
_entity.type
_entity.pdbx_description
1 polymer ?
#
loop_
_entity_poly.entity_id
_entity_poly.type
_entity_poly.pdbx_seq_one_letter_code
_entity_poly.pdbx_strand_id
1 'polypeptide(L)'
;MNRLLWVLSLAAAASASDQPIAYSHKQHIALGLECLDCHSSADTGASATIPSVRKCMLCHAKIATAKPEIRKLAAYATSKHEIPWQRVYGFPSEALVKFRHSPHFRARIGCAVCHGDMTQATTAERLIKHNMGTCLSCHRQYQASEDCAACHY
;
A
#
# COMPACT_ATOMS: atom_id res chain seq x y z
N MET A 1 -3.47 2.61 54.86
CA MET A 1 -4.00 3.62 53.92
C MET A 1 -3.47 3.29 52.52
N ASN A 2 -4.40 3.02 51.61
CA ASN A 2 -4.30 2.53 50.23
C ASN A 2 -2.96 2.68 49.47
N ARG A 3 -2.37 1.56 49.09
CA ARG A 3 -1.44 1.48 47.95
C ARG A 3 -2.27 1.33 46.67
N LEU A 4 -2.47 2.42 45.92
CA LEU A 4 -3.06 2.38 44.59
C LEU A 4 -2.12 1.59 43.66
N LEU A 5 -2.54 0.40 43.26
CA LEU A 5 -1.93 -0.36 42.18
C LEU A 5 -2.36 0.29 40.85
N TRP A 6 -1.47 1.08 40.27
CA TRP A 6 -1.62 1.55 38.90
C TRP A 6 -1.39 0.36 37.96
N VAL A 7 -2.47 -0.20 37.44
CA VAL A 7 -2.40 -1.16 36.32
C VAL A 7 -2.05 -0.34 35.08
N LEU A 8 -0.76 -0.28 34.75
CA LEU A 8 -0.31 0.15 33.43
C LEU A 8 -0.78 -0.90 32.42
N SER A 9 -1.93 -0.65 31.80
CA SER A 9 -2.32 -1.32 30.57
C SER A 9 -1.31 -0.95 29.49
N LEU A 10 -0.34 -1.82 29.23
CA LEU A 10 0.46 -1.77 28.03
C LEU A 10 -0.46 -2.03 26.84
N ALA A 11 -0.95 -0.95 26.22
CA ALA A 11 -1.42 -1.02 24.86
C ALA A 11 -0.22 -1.44 23.99
N ALA A 12 -0.23 -2.68 23.53
CA ALA A 12 0.78 -3.18 22.60
C ALA A 12 0.78 -2.31 21.35
N ALA A 13 1.89 -1.63 21.09
CA ALA A 13 2.09 -0.90 19.84
C ALA A 13 2.19 -1.92 18.69
N ALA A 14 1.17 -1.96 17.83
CA ALA A 14 1.14 -2.82 16.65
C ALA A 14 2.37 -2.57 15.77
N SER A 15 3.18 -3.62 15.60
CA SER A 15 4.42 -3.60 14.84
C SER A 15 4.16 -3.92 13.36
N ALA A 16 5.15 -3.70 12.49
CA ALA A 16 5.07 -3.64 11.03
C ALA A 16 4.64 -4.92 10.25
N SER A 17 3.54 -5.59 10.61
CA SER A 17 2.42 -5.83 9.66
C SER A 17 1.38 -6.82 10.20
N ASP A 18 0.27 -6.30 10.74
CA ASP A 18 -1.01 -7.03 10.91
C ASP A 18 -1.73 -7.28 9.55
N GLN A 19 -0.97 -7.47 8.46
CA GLN A 19 -1.60 -7.79 7.19
C GLN A 19 -2.23 -9.18 7.27
N PRO A 20 -3.44 -9.39 6.72
CA PRO A 20 -4.09 -10.70 6.78
C PRO A 20 -3.29 -11.82 6.11
N ILE A 21 -2.47 -11.43 5.11
CA ILE A 21 -1.53 -12.29 4.41
C ILE A 21 -0.17 -11.59 4.36
N ALA A 22 0.90 -12.32 4.67
CA ALA A 22 2.28 -11.82 4.58
C ALA A 22 2.75 -11.79 3.11
N TYR A 23 2.23 -10.85 2.33
CA TYR A 23 2.60 -10.63 0.94
C TYR A 23 3.96 -9.92 0.83
N SER A 24 4.87 -10.49 0.03
CA SER A 24 6.22 -9.95 -0.19
C SER A 24 6.34 -9.33 -1.59
N HIS A 25 6.51 -8.01 -1.69
CA HIS A 25 6.82 -7.34 -2.95
C HIS A 25 8.17 -7.80 -3.48
N LYS A 26 9.18 -7.91 -2.61
CA LYS A 26 10.51 -8.44 -2.91
C LYS A 26 10.47 -9.74 -3.70
N GLN A 27 9.68 -10.71 -3.25
CA GLN A 27 9.60 -12.02 -3.91
C GLN A 27 8.94 -11.94 -5.29
N HIS A 28 7.88 -11.14 -5.43
CA HIS A 28 7.14 -11.05 -6.69
C HIS A 28 7.92 -10.26 -7.74
N ILE A 29 8.57 -9.16 -7.36
CA ILE A 29 9.41 -8.37 -8.25
C ILE A 29 10.65 -9.17 -8.67
N ALA A 30 11.27 -9.94 -7.76
CA ALA A 30 12.39 -10.83 -8.11
C ALA A 30 12.02 -11.94 -9.11
N LEU A 31 10.74 -12.26 -9.26
CA LEU A 31 10.22 -13.19 -10.26
C LEU A 31 9.90 -12.52 -11.61
N GLY A 32 10.17 -11.21 -11.75
CA GLY A 32 9.97 -10.44 -12.98
C GLY A 32 8.59 -9.81 -13.12
N LEU A 33 7.78 -9.74 -12.05
CA LEU A 33 6.53 -9.00 -12.07
C LEU A 33 6.78 -7.50 -11.93
N GLU A 34 6.08 -6.73 -12.76
CA GLU A 34 6.13 -5.28 -12.79
C GLU A 34 5.03 -4.66 -11.91
N CYS A 35 5.21 -3.41 -11.49
CA CYS A 35 4.27 -2.72 -10.61
C CYS A 35 2.82 -2.75 -11.14
N LEU A 36 2.64 -2.52 -12.44
CA LEU A 36 1.33 -2.43 -13.09
C LEU A 36 0.67 -3.81 -13.33
N ASP A 37 1.42 -4.91 -13.18
CA ASP A 37 0.83 -6.25 -13.30
C ASP A 37 -0.24 -6.46 -12.22
N CYS A 38 -0.03 -5.89 -11.04
CA CYS A 38 -0.96 -5.95 -9.91
C CYS A 38 -1.70 -4.62 -9.68
N HIS A 39 -1.01 -3.49 -9.83
CA HIS A 39 -1.56 -2.15 -9.61
C HIS A 39 -2.06 -1.52 -10.91
N SER A 40 -3.02 -2.19 -11.55
CA SER A 40 -3.38 -1.99 -12.97
C SER A 40 -4.04 -0.65 -13.31
N SER A 41 -4.38 0.17 -12.32
CA SER A 41 -5.02 1.48 -12.55
C SER A 41 -4.12 2.65 -12.15
N ALA A 42 -2.88 2.40 -11.74
CA ALA A 42 -1.97 3.47 -11.32
C ALA A 42 -1.66 4.47 -12.45
N ASP A 43 -1.70 4.03 -13.70
CA ASP A 43 -1.40 4.85 -14.88
C ASP A 43 -2.59 5.69 -15.37
N THR A 44 -3.81 5.22 -15.13
CA THR A 44 -5.05 5.74 -15.73
C THR A 44 -6.01 6.33 -14.68
N GLY A 45 -6.06 5.73 -13.50
CA GLY A 45 -7.00 6.02 -12.43
C GLY A 45 -6.51 7.01 -11.36
N ALA A 46 -7.42 7.33 -10.43
CA ALA A 46 -7.08 8.09 -9.23
C ALA A 46 -6.33 7.22 -8.20
N SER A 47 -6.75 5.96 -8.06
CA SER A 47 -6.11 4.95 -7.22
C SER A 47 -5.24 4.04 -8.09
N ALA A 48 -4.21 3.42 -7.49
CA ALA A 48 -3.43 2.36 -8.11
C ALA A 48 -4.15 0.99 -8.12
N THR A 49 -5.26 0.90 -7.38
CA THR A 49 -6.02 -0.33 -7.10
C THR A 49 -5.17 -1.39 -6.36
N ILE A 50 -5.79 -2.08 -5.42
CA ILE A 50 -5.21 -3.29 -4.82
C ILE A 50 -5.82 -4.48 -5.56
N PRO A 51 -5.01 -5.44 -6.05
CA PRO A 51 -5.53 -6.55 -6.84
C PRO A 51 -6.55 -7.36 -6.04
N SER A 52 -7.58 -7.84 -6.74
CA SER A 52 -8.53 -8.78 -6.14
C SER A 52 -7.86 -10.14 -5.90
N VAL A 53 -8.44 -10.93 -4.99
CA VAL A 53 -8.03 -12.31 -4.71
C VAL A 53 -7.95 -13.14 -5.99
N ARG A 54 -8.85 -12.89 -6.95
CA ARG A 54 -8.84 -13.57 -8.25
C ARG A 54 -7.52 -13.37 -8.99
N LYS A 55 -6.94 -12.17 -8.98
CA LYS A 55 -5.66 -11.88 -9.65
C LYS A 55 -4.54 -12.73 -9.05
N CYS A 56 -4.49 -12.83 -7.73
CA CYS A 56 -3.50 -13.67 -7.03
C CYS A 56 -3.67 -15.16 -7.41
N MET A 57 -4.91 -15.62 -7.53
CA MET A 57 -5.23 -17.02 -7.87
C MET A 57 -4.92 -17.40 -9.33
N LEU A 58 -4.68 -16.44 -10.24
CA LEU A 58 -4.24 -16.75 -11.61
C LEU A 58 -2.97 -17.63 -11.62
N CYS A 59 -2.08 -17.41 -10.66
CA CYS A 59 -0.85 -18.19 -10.49
C CYS A 59 -0.96 -19.16 -9.29
N HIS A 60 -1.47 -18.68 -8.16
CA HIS A 60 -1.48 -19.44 -6.90
C HIS A 60 -2.51 -20.57 -6.83
N ALA A 61 -3.35 -20.75 -7.85
CA ALA A 61 -4.10 -21.99 -8.02
C ALA A 61 -3.18 -23.21 -8.23
N LYS A 62 -1.94 -23.00 -8.69
CA LYS A 62 -0.97 -24.09 -8.97
C LYS A 62 0.39 -23.88 -8.32
N ILE A 63 0.77 -22.64 -8.00
CA ILE A 63 2.10 -22.31 -7.47
C ILE A 63 2.07 -22.15 -5.96
N ALA A 64 3.03 -22.79 -5.28
CA ALA A 64 3.28 -22.66 -3.84
C ALA A 64 2.05 -22.96 -2.95
N THR A 65 1.15 -23.82 -3.43
CA THR A 65 -0.14 -24.15 -2.79
C THR A 65 0.00 -24.71 -1.37
N ALA A 66 1.13 -25.35 -1.07
CA ALA A 66 1.43 -25.87 0.27
C ALA A 66 1.85 -24.78 1.28
N LYS A 67 2.23 -23.57 0.83
CA LYS A 67 2.69 -22.51 1.74
C LYS A 67 1.53 -21.97 2.60
N PRO A 68 1.74 -21.71 3.90
CA PRO A 68 0.68 -21.23 4.80
C PRO A 68 -0.08 -19.99 4.30
N GLU A 69 0.65 -18.99 3.80
CA GLU A 69 0.06 -17.75 3.26
C GLU A 69 -0.79 -17.98 2.01
N ILE A 70 -0.42 -18.97 1.17
CA ILE A 70 -1.20 -19.32 -0.02
C ILE A 70 -2.44 -20.13 0.36
N ARG A 71 -2.39 -20.92 1.44
CA ARG A 71 -3.59 -21.56 2.00
C ARG A 71 -4.59 -20.51 2.52
N LYS A 72 -4.12 -19.43 3.16
CA LYS A 72 -4.98 -18.29 3.54
C LYS A 72 -5.62 -17.65 2.31
N LEU A 73 -4.82 -17.35 1.28
CA LEU A 73 -5.29 -16.81 0.00
C LEU A 73 -6.38 -17.72 -0.63
N ALA A 74 -6.14 -19.02 -0.69
CA ALA A 74 -7.09 -19.98 -1.24
C ALA A 74 -8.40 -20.02 -0.43
N ALA A 75 -8.32 -19.85 0.90
CA ALA A 75 -9.52 -19.75 1.74
C ALA A 75 -10.34 -18.49 1.42
N TYR A 76 -9.70 -17.32 1.26
CA TYR A 76 -10.37 -16.09 0.78
C TYR A 76 -11.02 -16.28 -0.59
N ALA A 77 -10.31 -16.94 -1.52
CA ALA A 77 -10.82 -17.22 -2.85
C ALA A 77 -12.06 -18.13 -2.82
N THR A 78 -12.01 -19.18 -1.98
CA THR A 78 -13.09 -20.16 -1.84
C THR A 78 -14.32 -19.56 -1.17
N SER A 79 -14.13 -18.71 -0.14
CA SER A 79 -15.21 -18.00 0.53
C SER A 79 -15.75 -16.81 -0.27
N LYS A 80 -15.14 -16.50 -1.43
CA LYS A 80 -15.48 -15.35 -2.28
C LYS A 80 -15.39 -14.02 -1.52
N HIS A 81 -14.50 -13.93 -0.54
CA HIS A 81 -14.22 -12.71 0.21
C HIS A 81 -12.89 -12.13 -0.23
N GLU A 82 -12.87 -10.82 -0.46
CA GLU A 82 -11.62 -10.11 -0.71
C GLU A 82 -10.76 -10.03 0.56
N ILE A 83 -9.45 -9.93 0.38
CA ILE A 83 -8.52 -9.80 1.52
C ILE A 83 -8.71 -8.40 2.13
N PRO A 84 -8.99 -8.30 3.45
CA PRO A 84 -9.18 -7.03 4.13
C PRO A 84 -7.82 -6.39 4.44
N TRP A 85 -7.10 -5.98 3.40
CA TRP A 85 -5.78 -5.38 3.50
C TRP A 85 -5.78 -4.15 4.41
N GLN A 86 -4.79 -4.05 5.28
CA GLN A 86 -4.56 -2.85 6.08
C GLN A 86 -3.85 -1.81 5.22
N ARG A 87 -4.49 -0.66 5.00
CA ARG A 87 -3.94 0.39 4.14
C ARG A 87 -2.78 1.10 4.84
N VAL A 88 -1.59 1.07 4.23
CA VAL A 88 -0.38 1.74 4.74
C VAL A 88 -0.16 3.14 4.16
N TYR A 89 -0.70 3.39 2.97
CA TYR A 89 -0.68 4.69 2.29
C TYR A 89 -2.08 5.27 2.14
N GLY A 90 -2.26 6.48 2.62
CA GLY A 90 -3.51 7.23 2.54
C GLY A 90 -3.39 8.56 3.26
N PHE A 91 -4.38 9.41 3.07
CA PHE A 91 -4.53 10.66 3.80
C PHE A 91 -5.78 10.55 4.69
N PRO A 92 -5.75 11.14 5.89
CA PRO A 92 -6.95 11.24 6.71
C PRO A 92 -8.04 12.02 5.96
N SER A 93 -9.30 11.68 6.19
CA SER A 93 -10.46 12.33 5.54
C SER A 93 -10.48 13.84 5.78
N GLU A 94 -10.10 14.26 6.98
CA GLU A 94 -10.08 15.67 7.41
C GLU A 94 -9.06 16.52 6.64
N ALA A 95 -8.05 15.90 6.01
CA ALA A 95 -7.09 16.62 5.18
C ALA A 95 -7.65 17.04 3.81
N LEU A 96 -8.82 16.50 3.42
CA LEU A 96 -9.52 16.82 2.16
C LEU A 96 -8.64 16.70 0.91
N VAL A 97 -7.65 15.79 0.92
CA VAL A 97 -6.70 15.61 -0.18
C VAL A 97 -7.33 14.76 -1.28
N LYS A 98 -7.31 15.25 -2.52
CA LYS A 98 -7.81 14.55 -3.72
C LYS A 98 -6.69 14.02 -4.61
N PHE A 99 -5.72 13.32 -4.01
CA PHE A 99 -4.59 12.73 -4.73
C PHE A 99 -5.04 11.76 -5.83
N ARG A 100 -4.40 11.81 -7.00
CA ARG A 100 -4.65 10.92 -8.14
C ARG A 100 -3.33 10.38 -8.67
N HIS A 101 -3.23 9.07 -8.95
CA HIS A 101 -2.01 8.48 -9.50
C HIS A 101 -1.74 8.90 -10.95
N SER A 102 -2.77 8.92 -11.81
CA SER A 102 -2.56 9.08 -13.25
C SER A 102 -1.83 10.35 -13.71
N PRO A 103 -2.02 11.55 -13.13
CA PRO A 103 -1.21 12.71 -13.49
C PRO A 103 0.28 12.52 -13.18
N HIS A 104 0.61 11.91 -12.04
CA HIS A 104 1.99 11.66 -11.62
C HIS A 104 2.64 10.58 -12.50
N PHE A 105 1.88 9.55 -12.85
CA PHE A 105 2.36 8.53 -13.78
C PHE A 105 2.61 9.11 -15.19
N ARG A 106 1.70 9.95 -15.71
CA ARG A 106 1.88 10.64 -17.01
C ARG A 106 3.09 11.57 -17.03
N ALA A 107 3.42 12.18 -15.88
CA ALA A 107 4.64 12.95 -15.69
C ALA A 107 5.91 12.09 -15.56
N ARG A 108 5.80 10.76 -15.74
CA ARG A 108 6.89 9.77 -15.65
C ARG A 108 7.58 9.76 -14.29
N ILE A 109 6.83 10.07 -13.22
CA ILE A 109 7.34 9.93 -11.86
C ILE A 109 7.36 8.45 -11.49
N GLY A 110 8.56 7.92 -11.25
CA GLY A 110 8.75 6.51 -10.90
C GLY A 110 8.09 6.16 -9.56
N CYS A 111 7.56 4.94 -9.44
CA CYS A 111 6.84 4.47 -8.25
C CYS A 111 7.68 4.63 -6.97
N ALA A 112 8.99 4.36 -7.04
CA ALA A 112 9.91 4.42 -5.92
C ALA A 112 10.11 5.83 -5.34
N VAL A 113 9.81 6.90 -6.11
CA VAL A 113 9.87 8.28 -5.62
C VAL A 113 8.89 8.50 -4.47
N CYS A 114 7.71 7.88 -4.54
CA CYS A 114 6.65 7.99 -3.52
C CYS A 114 6.57 6.75 -2.62
N HIS A 115 6.91 5.57 -3.13
CA HIS A 115 6.73 4.31 -2.42
C HIS A 115 8.03 3.72 -1.85
N GLY A 116 9.19 4.29 -2.18
CA GLY A 116 10.49 3.73 -1.82
C GLY A 116 10.85 2.47 -2.62
N ASP A 117 11.96 1.85 -2.25
CA ASP A 117 12.45 0.64 -2.92
C ASP A 117 11.66 -0.61 -2.50
N MET A 118 10.61 -0.90 -3.27
CA MET A 118 9.79 -2.09 -3.06
C MET A 118 10.50 -3.41 -3.39
N THR A 119 11.68 -3.39 -4.02
CA THR A 119 12.46 -4.62 -4.29
C THR A 119 12.98 -5.26 -3.00
N GLN A 120 13.04 -4.50 -1.89
CA GLN A 120 13.43 -5.01 -0.58
C GLN A 120 12.26 -5.23 0.39
N ALA A 121 11.06 -4.77 0.03
CA ALA A 121 9.89 -4.82 0.90
C ALA A 121 9.32 -6.24 1.02
N THR A 122 9.47 -6.85 2.19
CA THR A 122 8.92 -8.18 2.52
C THR A 122 7.47 -8.13 3.00
N THR A 123 6.96 -6.93 3.27
CA THR A 123 5.57 -6.64 3.63
C THR A 123 5.19 -5.25 3.11
N ALA A 124 3.90 -4.90 3.16
CA ALA A 124 3.48 -3.55 2.84
C ALA A 124 3.89 -2.59 3.97
N GLU A 125 4.71 -1.59 3.64
CA GLU A 125 5.22 -0.62 4.59
C GLU A 125 5.26 0.79 4.00
N ARG A 126 5.25 1.80 4.87
CA ARG A 126 5.33 3.20 4.47
C ARG A 126 6.79 3.66 4.49
N LEU A 127 7.54 3.37 3.43
CA LEU A 127 8.96 3.72 3.29
C LEU A 127 9.19 5.23 3.19
N ILE A 128 8.27 5.93 2.53
CA ILE A 128 8.32 7.38 2.35
C ILE A 128 7.12 8.03 3.04
N LYS A 129 7.39 9.05 3.86
CA LYS A 129 6.34 9.80 4.56
C LYS A 129 5.74 10.86 3.64
N HIS A 130 4.50 10.67 3.22
CA HIS A 130 3.77 11.71 2.49
C HIS A 130 3.17 12.75 3.44
N ASN A 131 3.45 14.01 3.15
CA ASN A 131 2.84 15.19 3.76
C ASN A 131 2.85 16.35 2.75
N MET A 132 2.18 17.46 3.07
CA MET A 132 2.10 18.63 2.18
C MET A 132 3.49 19.11 1.73
N GLY A 133 4.48 19.13 2.62
CA GLY A 133 5.85 19.54 2.31
C GLY A 133 6.52 18.65 1.27
N THR A 134 6.35 17.33 1.35
CA THR A 134 6.87 16.40 0.34
C THR A 134 6.22 16.61 -1.02
N CYS A 135 4.91 16.88 -1.05
CA CYS A 135 4.19 17.13 -2.30
C CYS A 135 4.65 18.43 -2.95
N LEU A 136 4.66 19.53 -2.19
CA LEU A 136 5.03 20.85 -2.70
C LEU A 136 6.50 20.92 -3.15
N SER A 137 7.42 20.30 -2.42
CA SER A 137 8.82 20.27 -2.83
C SER A 137 9.02 19.51 -4.15
N CYS A 138 8.32 18.39 -4.33
CA CYS A 138 8.32 17.67 -5.60
C CYS A 138 7.67 18.51 -6.71
N HIS A 139 6.52 19.14 -6.45
CA HIS A 139 5.84 19.97 -7.43
C HIS A 139 6.70 21.16 -7.88
N ARG A 140 7.43 21.82 -6.97
CA ARG A 140 8.42 22.85 -7.31
C ARG A 140 9.52 22.33 -8.22
N GLN A 141 10.08 21.17 -7.89
CA GLN A 141 11.16 20.57 -8.67
C GLN A 141 10.73 20.26 -10.12
N TYR A 142 9.48 19.85 -10.31
CA TYR A 142 8.90 19.49 -11.61
C TYR A 142 8.05 20.60 -12.24
N GLN A 143 8.07 21.81 -11.67
CA GLN A 143 7.28 22.96 -12.13
C GLN A 143 5.77 22.64 -12.30
N ALA A 144 5.24 21.81 -11.40
CA ALA A 144 3.83 21.44 -11.33
C ALA A 144 3.03 22.39 -10.41
N SER A 145 1.70 22.35 -10.51
CA SER A 145 0.84 23.24 -9.74
C SER A 145 1.00 23.06 -8.23
N GLU A 146 1.27 24.15 -7.52
CA GLU A 146 1.24 24.23 -6.05
C GLU A 146 -0.08 24.79 -5.52
N ASP A 147 -1.06 25.01 -6.42
CA ASP A 147 -2.36 25.57 -6.05
C ASP A 147 -3.12 24.64 -5.10
N CYS A 148 -3.71 25.24 -4.05
CA CYS A 148 -4.44 24.50 -3.02
C CYS A 148 -5.57 23.65 -3.63
N ALA A 149 -6.31 24.19 -4.60
CA ALA A 149 -7.42 23.52 -5.25
C ALA A 149 -6.98 22.44 -6.25
N ALA A 150 -5.69 22.37 -6.61
CA ALA A 150 -5.16 21.23 -7.36
C ALA A 150 -5.08 19.97 -6.47
N CYS A 151 -4.86 20.15 -5.16
CA CYS A 151 -4.60 19.07 -4.20
C CYS A 151 -5.76 18.80 -3.25
N HIS A 152 -6.61 19.80 -2.97
CA HIS A 152 -7.68 19.73 -1.98
C HIS A 152 -9.07 19.96 -2.59
N TYR A 153 -10.10 19.41 -1.94
CA TYR A 153 -11.50 19.72 -2.24
C TYR A 153 -11.90 21.10 -1.75
#